data_AF-A0A3B4TB04-F1
#
_entry.id   AF-A0A3B4TB04-F1
#
_cell.length_a   1.000
_cell.length_b   1.000
_cell.length_c   1.000
_cell.angle_alpha   90.00
_cell.angle_beta   90.00
_cell.angle_gamma   90.00
#
_symmetry.space_group_name_H-M   'P 1'
#
loop_
_entity.id
_entity.type
_entity.pdbx_description
1 polymer ?
#
loop_
_entity_poly.entity_id
_entity_poly.type
_entity_poly.pdbx_seq_one_letter_code
_entity_poly.pdbx_strand_id
1 'polypeptide(L)'
;LQSPHCTLEALSLSGCLVTEEGCASLASALSSNPSHLRELDLSYNHAGDSGVKLLSAGLEDPDWSLDTLRYGETLDTVSLSQLMTDLYRSALHSLSHLREQITITKSALIWDLSRNFSFILTINVYK
;
A
#
# COMPACT_ATOMS: atom_id res chain seq x y z
N LEU A 1 7.31 -25.28 32.85
CA LEU A 1 6.52 -24.17 33.43
C LEU A 1 5.04 -24.50 33.25
N GLN A 2 4.46 -25.24 34.19
CA GLN A 2 3.00 -25.43 34.22
C GLN A 2 2.60 -25.21 35.68
N SER A 3 2.30 -23.97 36.01
CA SER A 3 1.72 -23.62 37.30
C SER A 3 0.20 -23.60 37.10
N PRO A 4 -0.57 -24.42 37.83
CA PRO A 4 -2.02 -24.56 37.63
C PRO A 4 -2.84 -23.29 37.94
N HIS A 5 -2.18 -22.20 38.34
CA HIS A 5 -2.78 -20.92 38.70
C HIS A 5 -2.23 -19.74 37.88
N CYS A 6 -1.51 -20.00 36.80
CA CYS A 6 -1.02 -18.93 35.92
C CYS A 6 -1.90 -18.87 34.67
N THR A 7 -2.94 -18.06 34.73
CA THR A 7 -3.81 -17.76 33.57
C THR A 7 -3.25 -16.53 32.85
N LEU A 8 -2.97 -16.67 31.55
CA LEU A 8 -2.51 -15.55 30.73
C LEU A 8 -3.74 -14.76 30.27
N GLU A 9 -3.92 -13.56 30.82
CA GLU A 9 -5.05 -12.68 30.49
C GLU A 9 -4.68 -11.65 29.43
N ALA A 10 -3.41 -11.26 29.32
CA ALA A 10 -2.95 -10.30 28.32
C ALA A 10 -1.69 -10.80 27.61
N LEU A 11 -1.68 -10.70 26.29
CA LEU A 11 -0.56 -11.09 25.43
C LEU A 11 -0.25 -9.95 24.47
N SER A 12 0.95 -9.38 24.58
CA SER A 12 1.46 -8.45 23.58
C SER A 12 2.50 -9.14 22.71
N LEU A 13 2.23 -9.14 21.41
CA LEU A 13 3.12 -9.56 20.33
C LEU A 13 3.44 -8.36 19.43
N SER A 14 3.41 -7.15 19.99
CA SER A 14 3.68 -5.93 19.24
C SER A 14 5.06 -5.97 18.59
N GLY A 15 5.14 -5.71 17.29
CA GLY A 15 6.41 -5.70 16.56
C GLY A 15 7.07 -7.06 16.38
N CYS A 16 6.34 -8.16 16.56
CA CYS A 16 6.85 -9.53 16.44
C CYS A 16 6.86 -10.08 15.00
N LEU A 17 6.64 -9.23 13.99
CA LEU A 17 6.56 -9.61 12.57
C LEU A 17 5.49 -10.68 12.28
N VAL A 18 4.39 -10.66 13.03
CA VAL A 18 3.25 -11.54 12.81
C VAL A 18 2.63 -11.22 11.45
N THR A 19 2.51 -12.23 10.60
CA THR A 19 1.89 -12.15 9.26
C THR A 19 0.42 -12.55 9.29
N GLU A 20 -0.28 -12.46 8.17
CA GLU A 20 -1.64 -13.03 8.00
C GLU A 20 -1.69 -14.52 8.39
N GLU A 21 -0.69 -15.32 8.00
CA GLU A 21 -0.58 -16.74 8.37
C GLU A 21 -0.36 -16.92 9.89
N GLY A 22 0.44 -16.03 10.49
CA GLY A 22 0.61 -15.97 11.93
C GLY A 22 -0.70 -15.69 12.66
N CYS A 23 -1.53 -14.79 12.14
CA CYS A 23 -2.87 -14.51 12.67
C CYS A 23 -3.79 -15.72 12.55
N ALA A 24 -3.73 -16.47 11.43
CA ALA A 24 -4.46 -17.72 11.27
C ALA A 24 -4.06 -18.79 12.30
N SER A 25 -2.76 -18.92 12.54
CA SER A 25 -2.23 -19.83 13.56
C SER A 25 -2.67 -19.43 14.97
N LEU A 26 -2.64 -18.12 15.28
CA LEU A 26 -3.12 -17.58 16.56
C LEU A 26 -4.62 -17.84 16.76
N ALA A 27 -5.45 -17.57 15.74
CA ALA A 27 -6.88 -17.84 15.82
C ALA A 27 -7.16 -19.34 16.07
N SER A 28 -6.47 -20.22 15.34
CA SER A 28 -6.60 -21.67 15.55
C SER A 28 -6.18 -22.10 16.96
N ALA A 29 -5.13 -21.48 17.52
CA ALA A 29 -4.68 -21.76 18.88
C ALA A 29 -5.72 -21.31 19.92
N LEU A 30 -6.31 -20.12 19.73
CA LEU A 30 -7.34 -19.58 20.62
C LEU A 30 -8.64 -20.40 20.58
N SER A 31 -9.05 -20.87 19.40
CA SER A 31 -10.24 -21.73 19.27
C SER A 31 -10.03 -23.16 19.79
N SER A 32 -8.82 -23.73 19.64
CA SER A 32 -8.55 -25.12 20.06
C SER A 32 -8.31 -25.26 21.56
N ASN A 33 -7.85 -24.19 22.21
CA ASN A 33 -7.65 -24.14 23.64
C ASN A 33 -8.26 -22.84 24.17
N PRO A 34 -9.57 -22.84 24.49
CA PRO A 34 -10.25 -21.65 24.99
C PRO A 34 -9.48 -21.11 26.20
N SER A 35 -8.81 -20.00 25.96
CA SER A 35 -7.89 -19.39 26.91
C SER A 35 -8.63 -18.35 27.74
N HIS A 36 -8.05 -17.99 28.89
CA HIS A 36 -8.51 -16.83 29.67
C HIS A 36 -7.97 -15.51 29.10
N LEU A 37 -7.47 -15.50 27.86
CA LEU A 37 -6.89 -14.32 27.24
C LEU A 37 -7.98 -13.31 26.93
N ARG A 38 -7.86 -12.15 27.56
CA ARG A 38 -8.75 -10.99 27.47
C ARG A 38 -8.22 -9.96 26.49
N GLU A 39 -6.90 -9.78 26.45
CA GLU A 39 -6.25 -8.77 25.62
C GLU A 39 -5.19 -9.39 24.72
N LEU A 40 -5.27 -9.08 23.43
CA LEU A 40 -4.26 -9.43 22.43
C LEU A 40 -3.80 -8.17 21.72
N ASP A 41 -2.51 -7.86 21.82
CA ASP A 41 -1.88 -6.74 21.13
C ASP A 41 -0.97 -7.21 20.00
N LEU A 42 -1.39 -6.90 18.78
CA LEU A 42 -0.70 -7.15 17.52
C LEU A 42 -0.28 -5.85 16.83
N SER A 43 -0.20 -4.73 17.55
CA SER A 43 0.31 -3.48 16.97
C SER A 43 1.69 -3.64 16.35
N TYR A 44 1.98 -2.85 15.32
CA TYR A 44 3.24 -2.88 14.59
C TYR A 44 3.58 -4.24 13.95
N ASN A 45 2.58 -5.01 13.51
CA ASN A 45 2.76 -6.25 12.76
C ASN A 45 2.17 -6.16 11.34
N HIS A 46 2.41 -7.20 10.55
CA HIS A 46 1.87 -7.38 9.20
C HIS A 46 0.65 -8.30 9.20
N ALA A 47 -0.26 -8.06 10.14
CA ALA A 47 -1.45 -8.89 10.34
C ALA A 47 -2.37 -8.94 9.11
N GLY A 48 -2.31 -7.91 8.25
CA GLY A 48 -3.10 -7.78 7.03
C GLY A 48 -4.61 -7.70 7.28
N ASP A 49 -5.37 -7.28 6.28
CA ASP A 49 -6.83 -7.19 6.40
C ASP A 49 -7.46 -8.56 6.69
N SER A 50 -6.92 -9.62 6.09
CA SER A 50 -7.45 -10.97 6.25
C SER A 50 -7.22 -11.51 7.67
N GLY A 51 -6.01 -11.32 8.24
CA GLY A 51 -5.67 -11.76 9.58
C GLY A 51 -6.38 -10.95 10.66
N VAL A 52 -6.51 -9.63 10.48
CA VAL A 52 -7.30 -8.78 11.39
C VAL A 52 -8.77 -9.19 11.36
N LYS A 53 -9.36 -9.43 10.19
CA LYS A 53 -10.76 -9.87 10.06
C LYS A 53 -10.97 -11.23 10.73
N LEU A 54 -10.05 -12.17 10.57
CA LEU A 54 -10.13 -13.49 11.18
C LEU A 54 -10.12 -13.41 12.71
N LEU A 55 -9.17 -12.66 13.29
CA LEU A 55 -9.08 -12.49 14.74
C LEU A 55 -10.25 -11.67 15.31
N SER A 56 -10.77 -10.71 14.53
CA SER A 56 -11.96 -9.94 14.90
C SER A 56 -13.22 -10.79 14.93
N ALA A 57 -13.36 -11.76 14.04
CA ALA A 57 -14.48 -12.70 14.07
C ALA A 57 -14.50 -13.52 15.37
N GLY A 58 -13.32 -13.84 15.92
CA GLY A 58 -13.23 -14.54 17.20
C GLY A 58 -13.63 -13.68 18.41
N LEU A 59 -13.61 -12.35 18.34
CA LEU A 59 -14.19 -11.49 19.38
C LEU A 59 -15.73 -11.60 19.46
N GLU A 60 -16.37 -12.03 18.37
CA GLU A 60 -17.81 -12.28 18.33
C GLU A 60 -18.16 -13.71 18.74
N ASP A 61 -17.15 -14.59 18.88
CA ASP A 61 -17.32 -15.99 19.25
C ASP A 61 -17.43 -16.11 20.79
N PRO A 62 -18.52 -16.64 21.34
CA PRO A 62 -18.70 -16.81 22.78
C PRO A 62 -17.72 -17.81 23.42
N ASP A 63 -17.08 -18.66 22.63
CA ASP A 63 -16.06 -19.60 23.11
C ASP A 63 -14.71 -18.90 23.37
N TRP A 64 -14.52 -17.69 22.83
CA TRP A 64 -13.35 -16.87 23.11
C TRP A 64 -13.61 -15.98 24.33
N SER A 65 -12.59 -15.82 25.18
CA SER A 65 -12.62 -14.87 26.32
C SER A 65 -11.99 -13.52 25.97
N LEU A 66 -11.74 -13.27 24.69
CA LEU A 66 -11.03 -12.09 24.23
C LEU A 66 -11.97 -10.88 24.25
N ASP A 67 -11.61 -9.85 24.99
CA ASP A 67 -12.37 -8.61 25.13
C ASP A 67 -11.78 -7.49 24.26
N THR A 68 -10.47 -7.52 24.01
CA THR A 68 -9.75 -6.45 23.30
C THR A 68 -8.71 -7.01 22.35
N LEU A 69 -8.80 -6.60 21.08
CA LEU A 69 -7.77 -6.78 20.07
C LEU A 69 -7.19 -5.41 19.69
N ARG A 70 -5.88 -5.23 19.90
CA ARG A 70 -5.16 -4.05 19.41
C ARG A 70 -4.41 -4.42 18.14
N TYR A 71 -4.69 -3.69 17.07
CA TYR A 71 -3.94 -3.76 15.82
C TYR A 71 -3.67 -2.34 15.34
N GLY A 72 -2.51 -2.15 14.72
CA GLY A 72 -2.07 -0.86 14.21
C GLY A 72 -0.98 -1.13 13.19
N GLU A 73 -1.22 -0.73 11.95
CA GLU A 73 -0.33 -1.06 10.84
C GLU A 73 1.04 -0.38 11.04
N THR A 74 2.10 -1.17 10.90
CA THR A 74 3.32 -0.63 10.29
C THR A 74 2.97 -0.23 8.86
N LEU A 75 3.24 1.02 8.47
CA LEU A 75 3.36 1.37 7.05
C LEU A 75 4.40 0.41 6.44
N ASP A 76 3.94 -0.65 5.81
CA ASP A 76 4.80 -1.69 5.28
C ASP A 76 5.58 -1.09 4.10
N THR A 77 6.86 -1.44 4.02
CA THR A 77 7.78 -0.89 3.02
C THR A 77 7.31 -1.19 1.60
N VAL A 78 6.51 -2.25 1.42
CA VAL A 78 5.85 -2.59 0.17
C VAL A 78 4.84 -1.52 -0.20
N SER A 79 3.90 -1.17 0.68
CA SER A 79 2.95 -0.07 0.47
C SER A 79 3.63 1.27 0.16
N LEU A 80 4.70 1.61 0.89
CA LEU A 80 5.48 2.83 0.62
C LEU A 80 6.20 2.76 -0.74
N SER A 81 6.79 1.62 -1.09
CA SER A 81 7.49 1.45 -2.37
C SER A 81 6.53 1.46 -3.56
N GLN A 82 5.30 0.93 -3.39
CA GLN A 82 4.26 0.95 -4.40
C GLN A 82 3.75 2.37 -4.63
N LEU A 83 3.46 3.12 -3.56
CA LEU A 83 3.11 4.55 -3.63
C LEU A 83 4.20 5.36 -4.35
N MET A 84 5.47 5.10 -4.02
CA MET A 84 6.60 5.77 -4.64
C MET A 84 6.73 5.42 -6.13
N THR A 85 6.47 4.16 -6.48
CA THR A 85 6.46 3.67 -7.87
C THR A 85 5.33 4.30 -8.68
N ASP A 86 4.13 4.40 -8.13
CA ASP A 86 2.97 4.98 -8.80
C ASP A 86 3.12 6.48 -9.00
N LEU A 87 3.66 7.19 -8.00
CA LEU A 87 4.01 8.60 -8.11
C LEU A 87 5.06 8.83 -9.20
N TYR A 88 6.13 8.03 -9.22
CA TYR A 88 7.18 8.13 -10.23
C TYR A 88 6.65 7.85 -11.65
N ARG A 89 5.82 6.81 -11.80
CA ARG A 89 5.18 6.47 -13.08
C ARG A 89 4.27 7.60 -13.58
N SER A 90 3.45 8.17 -12.70
CA SER A 90 2.56 9.29 -13.02
C SER A 90 3.34 10.53 -13.45
N ALA A 91 4.43 10.85 -12.73
CA ALA A 91 5.32 11.95 -13.09
C ALA A 91 5.99 11.73 -14.46
N LEU A 92 6.51 10.52 -14.71
CA LEU A 92 7.11 10.16 -16.00
C LEU A 92 6.11 10.28 -17.16
N HIS A 93 4.88 9.81 -16.97
CA HIS A 93 3.83 9.90 -17.98
C HIS A 93 3.47 11.36 -18.30
N SER A 94 3.41 12.22 -17.27
CA SER A 94 3.15 13.65 -17.45
C SER A 94 4.30 14.32 -18.23
N LEU A 95 5.55 13.98 -17.90
CA LEU A 95 6.74 14.51 -18.57
C LEU A 95 6.85 14.04 -20.03
N SER A 96 6.51 12.79 -20.34
CA SER A 96 6.52 12.28 -21.72
C SER A 96 5.50 13.02 -22.58
N HIS A 97 4.29 13.25 -22.05
CA HIS A 97 3.25 14.01 -22.75
C HIS A 97 3.70 15.45 -23.02
N LEU A 98 4.27 16.15 -22.02
CA LEU A 98 4.81 17.50 -22.20
C LEU A 98 5.92 17.54 -23.25
N ARG A 99 6.82 16.56 -23.26
CA ARG A 99 7.89 16.44 -24.26
C ARG A 99 7.34 16.30 -25.67
N GLU A 100 6.30 15.51 -25.85
CA GLU A 100 5.65 15.32 -27.15
C GLU A 100 4.99 16.62 -27.63
N GLN A 101 4.24 17.32 -26.75
CA GLN A 101 3.64 18.62 -27.06
C GLN A 101 4.68 19.67 -27.49
N ILE A 102 5.80 19.74 -26.77
CA ILE A 102 6.92 20.64 -27.15
C ILE A 102 7.47 20.27 -28.52
N THR A 103 7.62 18.98 -28.82
CA THR A 103 8.17 18.50 -30.10
C THR A 103 7.23 18.85 -31.25
N ILE A 104 5.91 18.64 -31.08
CA ILE A 104 4.90 19.01 -32.07
C ILE A 104 4.90 20.51 -32.31
N THR A 105 4.90 21.31 -31.24
CA THR A 105 4.88 22.78 -31.32
C THR A 105 6.11 23.31 -32.06
N LYS A 106 7.30 22.75 -31.77
CA LYS A 106 8.53 23.10 -32.49
C LYS A 106 8.44 22.75 -33.98
N SER A 107 7.97 21.55 -34.32
CA SER A 107 7.81 21.12 -35.72
C SER A 107 6.83 22.00 -36.49
N ALA A 108 5.71 22.40 -35.88
CA ALA A 108 4.74 23.32 -36.47
C ALA A 108 5.37 24.70 -36.77
N LEU A 109 6.07 25.29 -35.80
CA LEU A 109 6.77 26.56 -35.99
C LEU A 109 7.82 26.50 -37.11
N ILE A 110 8.59 25.42 -37.20
CA ILE A 110 9.58 25.22 -38.27
C ILE A 110 8.90 25.14 -39.63
N TRP A 111 7.76 24.44 -39.72
CA TRP A 111 6.99 24.32 -40.95
C TRP A 111 6.44 25.68 -41.40
N ASP A 112 5.86 26.47 -40.48
CA ASP A 112 5.35 27.81 -40.76
C ASP A 112 6.47 28.76 -41.23
N LEU A 113 7.64 28.72 -40.58
CA LEU A 113 8.80 29.52 -41.00
C LEU A 113 9.26 29.13 -42.41
N SER A 114 9.39 27.83 -42.69
CA SER A 114 9.83 27.33 -44.00
C SER A 114 8.87 27.75 -45.12
N ARG A 115 7.57 27.70 -44.86
CA ARG A 115 6.53 28.13 -45.80
C ARG A 115 6.60 29.64 -46.08
N ASN A 116 6.78 30.46 -45.04
CA ASN A 116 6.95 31.91 -45.19
C ASN A 116 8.21 32.27 -46.01
N PHE A 117 9.35 31.61 -45.74
CA PHE A 117 10.57 31.82 -46.52
C PHE A 117 10.41 31.44 -48.00
N SER A 118 9.78 30.31 -48.29
CA SER A 118 9.49 29.88 -49.67
C SER A 118 8.58 30.87 -50.41
N PHE A 119 7.56 31.41 -49.74
CA PHE A 119 6.68 32.41 -50.30
C PHE A 119 7.41 33.73 -50.65
N ILE A 120 8.28 34.22 -49.77
CA ILE A 120 9.10 35.42 -50.01
C ILE A 120 10.05 35.22 -51.21
N LEU A 121 10.71 34.05 -51.29
CA LEU A 121 11.58 33.73 -52.43
C LEU A 121 10.80 33.70 -53.75
N THR A 122 9.59 33.13 -53.73
CA THR A 122 8.73 33.05 -54.91
C THR A 122 8.39 34.47 -55.40
N ILE A 123 7.96 35.37 -54.52
CA ILE A 123 7.67 36.77 -54.88
C ILE A 123 8.89 37.49 -55.48
N ASN A 124 10.10 37.24 -54.97
CA ASN A 124 11.32 37.89 -55.46
C ASN A 124 11.82 37.34 -56.81
N VAL A 125 11.49 36.09 -57.18
CA VAL A 125 11.86 35.52 -58.48
C VAL A 125 10.98 36.04 -59.62
N TYR A 126 9.75 36.45 -59.32
CA TYR A 126 8.77 36.95 -60.31
C TYR A 126 8.66 38.49 -60.37
N LYS A 127 9.62 39.22 -59.78
CA LYS A 127 9.79 40.68 -59.93
C LYS A 127 10.99 40.97 -60.80
#